data_AF-A0A971GN23-F1
#
_entry.id   AF-A0A971GN23-F1
#
_cell.length_a   1.000
_cell.length_b   1.000
_cell.length_c   1.000
_cell.angle_alpha   90.00
_cell.angle_beta   90.00
_cell.angle_gamma   90.00
#
_symmetry.space_group_name_H-M   'P 1'
#
loop_
_entity.id
_entity.type
_entity.pdbx_description
1 polymer ?
#
loop_
_entity_poly.entity_id
_entity_poly.type
_entity_poly.pdbx_seq_one_letter_code
_entity_poly.pdbx_strand_id
1 'polypeptide(L)'
;MTTPLEVEVNGDIEKAFKNLKKKMAFEGIFKELKRRRYYEKPSEEKKRKKEEAERRRLKKMRRMQVQSTRTKKTSRSAGKE
;
A
#
# COMPACT_ATOMS: atom_id res chain seq x y z
N MET A 1 9.62 -20.96 -1.11
CA MET A 1 10.80 -20.06 -1.25
C MET A 1 10.28 -18.73 -1.76
N THR A 2 10.62 -17.62 -1.11
CA THR A 2 10.23 -16.27 -1.57
C THR A 2 10.90 -15.98 -2.90
N THR A 3 10.11 -15.60 -3.91
CA THR A 3 10.63 -15.16 -5.20
C THR A 3 11.50 -13.91 -5.03
N PRO A 4 12.72 -13.88 -5.57
CA PRO A 4 13.56 -12.69 -5.51
C PRO A 4 12.91 -11.52 -6.28
N LEU A 5 13.16 -10.30 -5.81
CA LEU A 5 12.58 -9.09 -6.41
C LEU A 5 13.45 -8.63 -7.58
N GLU A 6 12.96 -8.80 -8.80
CA GLU A 6 13.72 -8.52 -10.01
C GLU A 6 13.14 -7.32 -10.79
N VAL A 7 14.04 -6.59 -11.46
CA VAL A 7 13.69 -5.51 -12.39
C VAL A 7 14.56 -5.63 -13.63
N GLU A 8 13.89 -5.69 -14.78
CA GLU A 8 14.54 -5.69 -16.08
C GLU A 8 15.06 -4.27 -16.42
N VAL A 9 16.26 -4.20 -16.99
CA VAL A 9 16.94 -2.94 -17.32
C VAL A 9 16.85 -2.71 -18.83
N ASN A 10 15.99 -1.78 -19.25
CA ASN A 10 15.86 -1.39 -20.65
C ASN A 10 16.60 -0.07 -20.89
N GLY A 11 17.91 -0.16 -21.13
CA GLY A 11 18.80 0.97 -21.43
C GLY A 11 19.12 1.87 -20.23
N ASP A 12 18.10 2.50 -19.63
CA ASP A 12 18.27 3.45 -18.52
C ASP A 12 18.37 2.75 -17.16
N ILE A 13 19.61 2.60 -16.69
CA ILE A 13 19.94 1.98 -15.40
C ILE A 13 19.33 2.75 -14.22
N GLU A 14 19.34 4.08 -14.25
CA GLU A 14 18.77 4.90 -13.16
C GLU A 14 17.27 4.67 -12.99
N LYS A 15 16.57 4.50 -14.11
CA LYS A 15 15.12 4.23 -14.12
C LYS A 15 14.82 2.85 -13.56
N ALA A 16 15.62 1.85 -13.92
CA ALA A 16 15.50 0.51 -13.35
C ALA A 16 15.74 0.51 -11.84
N PHE A 17 16.76 1.24 -11.36
CA PHE A 17 17.04 1.36 -9.93
C PHE A 17 15.90 2.06 -9.16
N LYS A 18 15.33 3.12 -9.73
CA LYS A 18 14.16 3.79 -9.17
C LYS A 18 12.94 2.86 -9.11
N ASN A 19 12.74 2.05 -10.14
CA ASN A 19 11.66 1.05 -10.17
C ASN A 19 11.87 -0.04 -9.13
N LEU A 20 13.11 -0.52 -8.93
CA LEU A 20 13.45 -1.49 -7.90
C LEU A 20 13.14 -0.94 -6.50
N LYS A 21 13.59 0.29 -6.19
CA LYS A 21 13.26 0.95 -4.92
C LYS A 21 11.75 1.05 -4.69
N LYS A 22 10.97 1.37 -5.74
CA LYS A 22 9.51 1.42 -5.66
C LYS A 22 8.90 0.04 -5.40
N LYS A 23 9.35 -1.01 -6.10
CA LYS A 23 8.88 -2.39 -5.87
C LYS A 23 9.21 -2.84 -4.43
N MET A 24 10.42 -2.57 -3.94
CA MET A 24 10.82 -2.89 -2.56
C MET A 24 9.98 -2.15 -1.51
N ALA A 25 9.62 -0.90 -1.78
CA ALA A 25 8.73 -0.13 -0.92
C ALA A 25 7.29 -0.66 -0.95
N PHE A 26 6.81 -1.12 -2.11
CA PHE A 26 5.47 -1.69 -2.28
C PHE A 26 5.32 -3.03 -1.55
N GLU A 27 6.31 -3.91 -1.66
CA GLU A 27 6.40 -5.15 -0.88
C GLU A 27 6.55 -4.90 0.62
N GLY A 28 6.92 -3.68 1.02
CA GLY A 28 7.03 -3.30 2.42
C GLY A 28 8.30 -3.83 3.10
N ILE A 29 9.30 -4.26 2.33
CA ILE A 29 10.59 -4.79 2.82
C ILE A 29 11.22 -3.81 3.81
N PHE A 30 11.27 -2.52 3.48
CA PHE A 30 11.84 -1.51 4.39
C PHE A 30 11.06 -1.35 5.70
N LYS A 31 9.73 -1.50 5.67
CA LYS A 31 8.87 -1.44 6.85
C LYS A 31 9.13 -2.64 7.74
N GLU A 32 9.27 -3.82 7.13
CA GLU A 32 9.59 -5.05 7.84
C GLU A 32 10.99 -5.02 8.45
N LEU A 33 12.00 -4.58 7.69
CA LEU A 33 13.36 -4.40 8.18
C LEU A 33 13.40 -3.50 9.39
N LYS A 34 12.71 -2.34 9.35
CA LYS A 34 12.63 -1.42 10.50
C LYS A 34 11.97 -2.07 11.71
N ARG A 35 10.92 -2.85 11.48
CA ARG A 35 10.18 -3.55 12.54
C ARG A 35 11.00 -4.64 13.21
N ARG A 36 11.77 -5.41 12.44
CA ARG A 36 12.58 -6.54 12.93
C ARG A 36 13.91 -6.13 13.56
N ARG A 37 14.24 -4.82 13.63
CA ARG A 37 15.50 -4.34 14.24
C ARG A 37 15.63 -4.69 15.72
N TYR A 38 14.51 -4.78 16.43
CA TYR A 38 14.47 -5.05 17.86
C TYR A 38 13.41 -6.09 18.16
N TYR A 39 13.54 -6.77 19.31
CA TYR A 39 12.51 -7.68 19.79
C TYR A 39 11.24 -6.89 20.17
N GLU A 40 10.11 -7.29 19.59
CA GLU A 40 8.78 -6.79 19.95
C GLU A 40 8.08 -7.89 20.78
N LYS A 41 7.58 -7.55 21.97
CA LYS A 41 6.87 -8.53 22.81
C LYS A 41 5.63 -9.03 22.06
N PRO A 42 5.27 -10.33 22.13
CA PRO A 42 4.13 -10.88 21.36
C PRO A 42 2.80 -10.19 21.65
N SER A 43 2.60 -9.65 22.85
CA SER A 43 1.39 -8.88 23.18
C SER A 43 1.34 -7.54 22.45
N GLU A 44 2.47 -6.85 22.35
CA GLU A 44 2.60 -5.58 21.61
C GLU A 44 2.45 -5.80 20.11
N GLU A 45 3.03 -6.90 19.59
CA GLU A 45 2.85 -7.28 18.18
C GLU A 45 1.37 -7.51 17.85
N LYS A 46 0.64 -8.23 18.72
CA LYS A 46 -0.81 -8.47 18.56
C LYS A 46 -1.60 -7.15 18.57
N LYS A 47 -1.30 -6.26 19.50
CA LYS A 47 -1.94 -4.94 19.60
C LYS A 47 -1.72 -4.12 18.33
N ARG A 48 -0.47 -4.00 17.87
CA ARG A 48 -0.11 -3.27 16.65
C ARG A 48 -0.78 -3.86 15.40
N LYS A 49 -0.82 -5.19 15.27
CA LYS A 49 -1.51 -5.86 14.15
C LYS A 49 -3.00 -5.50 14.12
N LYS A 50 -3.67 -5.47 15.27
CA LYS A 50 -5.09 -5.09 15.38
C LYS A 50 -5.30 -3.63 14.96
N GLU A 51 -4.50 -2.71 15.49
CA GLU A 51 -4.57 -1.29 15.15
C GLU A 51 -4.29 -1.03 13.66
N GLU A 52 -3.31 -1.72 13.07
CA GLU A 52 -3.00 -1.59 11.64
C GLU A 52 -4.15 -2.12 10.76
N ALA A 53 -4.80 -3.21 11.16
CA ALA A 53 -5.96 -3.76 10.47
C ALA A 53 -7.16 -2.80 10.52
N GLU A 54 -7.47 -2.23 11.68
CA GLU A 54 -8.52 -1.22 11.84
C GLU A 54 -8.22 0.02 10.99
N ARG A 55 -7.00 0.54 11.05
CA ARG A 55 -6.57 1.68 10.21
C ARG A 55 -6.72 1.38 8.72
N ARG A 56 -6.38 0.16 8.27
CA ARG A 56 -6.54 -0.27 6.87
C ARG A 56 -8.03 -0.35 6.49
N ARG A 57 -8.89 -0.86 7.38
CA ARG A 57 -10.34 -0.93 7.18
C ARG A 57 -10.95 0.47 7.04
N LEU A 58 -10.63 1.39 7.95
CA LEU A 58 -11.12 2.78 7.88
C LEU A 58 -10.69 3.47 6.59
N LYS A 59 -9.42 3.31 6.16
CA LYS A 59 -8.94 3.86 4.88
C LYS A 59 -9.71 3.28 3.68
N LYS A 60 -10.03 1.98 3.69
CA LYS A 60 -10.81 1.34 2.62
C LYS A 60 -12.22 1.90 2.54
N MET A 61 -12.90 2.04 3.68
CA MET A 61 -14.24 2.63 3.77
C MET A 61 -14.27 4.07 3.23
N ARG A 62 -13.31 4.90 3.65
CA ARG A 62 -13.19 6.29 3.16
C ARG A 62 -12.99 6.34 1.64
N ARG A 63 -12.15 5.46 1.08
CA ARG A 63 -11.93 5.38 -0.37
C ARG A 63 -13.22 4.99 -1.11
N MET A 64 -13.97 4.01 -0.60
CA MET A 64 -15.25 3.59 -1.17
C MET A 64 -16.30 4.69 -1.12
N GLN A 65 -16.39 5.44 -0.02
CA GLN A 65 -17.29 6.59 0.09
C GLN A 65 -16.96 7.67 -0.94
N VAL A 66 -15.69 8.06 -1.06
CA VAL A 66 -15.24 9.05 -2.07
C VAL A 66 -15.51 8.58 -3.49
N GLN A 67 -15.34 7.29 -3.77
CA GLN A 67 -15.66 6.72 -5.08
C GLN A 67 -17.17 6.75 -5.35
N SER A 68 -17.99 6.38 -4.37
CA SER A 68 -19.46 6.40 -4.47
C SER A 68 -20.01 7.82 -4.66
N THR A 69 -19.46 8.82 -3.97
CA THR A 69 -19.88 10.22 -4.15
C THR A 69 -19.47 10.74 -5.51
N ARG A 70 -18.30 10.35 -6.02
CA ARG A 70 -17.83 10.73 -7.36
C ARG A 70 -18.69 10.12 -8.46
N THR A 71 -19.04 8.84 -8.38
CA THR A 71 -19.90 8.17 -9.37
C THR A 71 -21.34 8.67 -9.35
N LYS A 72 -21.90 8.98 -8.16
CA LYS A 72 -23.22 9.61 -8.03
C LYS A 72 -23.26 11.04 -8.58
N LYS A 73 -22.15 11.78 -8.52
CA LYS A 73 -22.06 13.13 -9.08
C LYS A 73 -22.01 13.11 -10.61
N THR A 74 -21.29 12.16 -11.21
CA THR A 74 -21.19 12.01 -12.67
C THR A 74 -22.50 11.53 -13.30
N SER A 75 -23.28 10.68 -12.63
CA SER A 75 -24.59 10.24 -13.14
C SER A 75 -25.67 11.33 -13.04
N ARG A 76 -25.62 12.18 -12.01
CA ARG A 76 -26.54 13.32 -11.86
C ARG A 76 -26.35 14.43 -12.89
N SER A 77 -25.14 14.60 -13.42
CA SER A 77 -24.87 15.57 -14.49
C SER A 77 -25.27 15.08 -15.88
N ALA A 78 -25.44 13.76 -16.08
CA ALA A 78 -25.81 13.18 -17.37
C ALA A 78 -27.33 13.07 -17.60
N GLY A 79 -28.15 13.25 -16.56
CA GLY A 79 -29.63 13.25 -16.65
C GLY A 79 -30.24 14.64 -16.57
N LYS A 80 -29.46 15.68 -16.89
CA LYS A 80 -29.90 17.08 -16.93
C LYS A 80 -29.73 17.61 -18.35
N GLU A 81 -30.27 16.87 -19.32
CA GLU A 81 -30.60 17.29 -20.68
C GLU A 81 -32.05 16.89 -20.95
#